data_AF-A0A937Z5U0-F1
#
_entry.id   AF-A0A937Z5U0-F1
#
_cell.length_a   1.000
_cell.length_b   1.000
_cell.length_c   1.000
_cell.angle_alpha   90.00
_cell.angle_beta   90.00
_cell.angle_gamma   90.00
#
_symmetry.space_group_name_H-M   'P 1'
#
loop_
_entity.id
_entity.type
_entity.pdbx_description
1 polymer ?
#
loop_
_entity_poly.entity_id
_entity_poly.type
_entity_poly.pdbx_seq_one_letter_code
_entity_poly.pdbx_strand_id
1 'polypeptide(L)' 'MAVDFAFTEDQQDIFAAIKEFCVEELAPKARETDECGEFPWETVKQVAGMDLM' A
#
# COMPACT_ATOMS: atom_id res chain seq x y z
N MET A 1 -22.29 -17.27 20.28
CA MET A 1 -22.09 -16.80 18.90
C MET A 1 -20.65 -16.34 18.81
N ALA A 2 -19.84 -16.95 17.94
CA ALA A 2 -18.47 -16.48 17.71
C ALA A 2 -18.53 -15.26 16.77
N VAL A 3 -17.74 -14.22 17.06
CA VAL A 3 -17.58 -13.06 16.17
C VAL A 3 -16.69 -13.47 15.01
N ASP A 4 -17.12 -13.15 13.79
CA ASP A 4 -16.30 -13.27 12.59
C ASP A 4 -15.46 -12.01 12.43
N PHE A 5 -14.15 -12.20 12.25
CA PHE A 5 -13.15 -11.13 12.06
C PHE A 5 -12.62 -11.11 10.62
N ALA A 6 -13.18 -11.93 9.73
CA ALA A 6 -12.84 -11.87 8.32
C ALA A 6 -13.22 -10.50 7.74
N PHE A 7 -12.34 -9.99 6.89
CA PHE A 7 -12.66 -8.82 6.06
C PHE A 7 -13.77 -9.16 5.09
N THR A 8 -14.65 -8.19 4.84
CA THR A 8 -15.68 -8.29 3.79
C THR A 8 -15.05 -8.36 2.41
N GLU A 9 -15.79 -8.81 1.40
CA GLU A 9 -15.32 -8.85 0.01
C GLU A 9 -14.80 -7.46 -0.44
N ASP A 10 -15.56 -6.39 -0.19
CA ASP A 10 -15.14 -5.03 -0.52
C ASP A 10 -13.80 -4.63 0.14
N GLN A 11 -13.57 -5.06 1.39
CA GLN A 11 -12.31 -4.78 2.09
C GLN A 11 -11.15 -5.58 1.48
N GLN A 12 -11.40 -6.83 1.07
CA GLN A 12 -10.40 -7.66 0.41
C GLN A 12 -10.00 -7.09 -0.95
N ASP A 13 -10.95 -6.54 -1.71
CA ASP A 13 -10.69 -5.88 -2.99
C ASP A 13 -9.79 -4.65 -2.81
N ILE A 14 -10.03 -3.84 -1.78
CA ILE A 14 -9.15 -2.72 -1.43
C ILE A 14 -7.74 -3.22 -1.09
N PHE A 15 -7.61 -4.28 -0.28
CA PHE A 15 -6.30 -4.84 0.05
C PHE A 15 -5.58 -5.40 -1.18
N ALA A 16 -6.31 -5.99 -2.13
CA ALA A 16 -5.73 -6.50 -3.37
C ALA A 16 -5.12 -5.36 -4.21
N ALA A 17 -5.86 -4.26 -4.40
CA ALA A 17 -5.39 -3.09 -5.14
C ALA A 17 -4.16 -2.45 -4.49
N ILE A 18 -4.15 -2.32 -3.15
CA ILE A 18 -3.00 -1.78 -2.41
C ILE A 18 -1.79 -2.69 -2.55
N LYS A 19 -2.00 -4.01 -2.48
CA LYS A 19 -0.92 -4.98 -2.57
C LYS A 19 -0.25 -4.96 -3.93
N GLU A 20 -1.03 -4.82 -5.00
CA GLU A 20 -0.51 -4.66 -6.36
C GLU A 20 0.37 -3.41 -6.45
N PHE A 21 -0.13 -2.26 -6.01
CA PHE A 21 0.65 -1.01 -5.97
C PHE A 21 1.95 -1.15 -5.17
N CYS A 22 1.92 -1.80 -4.00
CA CYS A 22 3.11 -2.02 -3.18
C CYS A 22 4.16 -2.89 -3.89
N VAL A 23 3.74 -3.90 -4.65
CA VAL A 23 4.65 -4.80 -5.36
C VAL A 23 5.25 -4.13 -6.59
N GLU A 24 4.44 -3.38 -7.34
CA GLU A 24 4.88 -2.75 -8.59
C GLU A 24 5.67 -1.46 -8.36
N GLU A 25 5.23 -0.60 -7.44
CA GLU A 25 5.80 0.74 -7.26
C GLU A 25 6.74 0.86 -6.05
N LEU A 26 6.40 0.27 -4.90
CA LEU A 26 7.22 0.41 -3.69
C LEU A 26 8.38 -0.57 -3.64
N ALA A 27 8.13 -1.87 -3.87
CA ALA A 27 9.13 -2.91 -3.68
C ALA A 27 10.43 -2.69 -4.50
N PRO A 28 10.40 -2.22 -5.77
CA PRO A 28 11.62 -1.99 -6.53
C PRO A 28 12.48 -0.84 -5.99
N LYS A 29 11.84 0.19 -5.41
CA LYS A 29 12.49 1.42 -4.93
C LYS A 29 12.81 1.36 -3.43
N ALA A 30 12.32 0.36 -2.71
CA ALA A 30 12.43 0.24 -1.25
C ALA A 30 13.89 0.25 -0.76
N ARG A 31 14.77 -0.49 -1.44
CA ARG A 31 16.18 -0.56 -1.08
C ARG A 31 16.90 0.77 -1.30
N GLU A 32 16.67 1.41 -2.44
CA GLU A 32 17.26 2.73 -2.75
C GLU A 32 16.78 3.78 -1.75
N THR A 33 15.49 3.75 -1.42
CA THR A 33 14.88 4.67 -0.45
C THR A 33 15.50 4.51 0.94
N ASP A 34 15.68 3.27 1.40
CA ASP A 34 16.33 2.95 2.67
C ASP A 34 17.80 3.40 2.70
N GLU A 35 18.55 3.12 1.63
CA GLU A 35 19.96 3.51 1.50
C GLU A 35 20.14 5.03 1.40
N CYS A 36 19.20 5.74 0.77
CA CYS A 36 19.20 7.20 0.65
C CYS A 36 18.82 7.90 1.97
N GLY A 37 18.02 7.24 2.83
CA GLY A 37 17.54 7.79 4.10
C GLY A 37 16.54 8.95 3.93
N GLU A 38 16.06 9.18 2.71
CA GLU A 38 15.10 10.21 2.39
C GLU A 38 13.67 9.67 2.39
N PHE A 39 12.73 10.53 2.78
CA PHE A 39 11.32 10.16 2.76
C PHE A 39 10.79 10.15 1.30
N PRO A 40 10.14 9.06 0.85
CA PRO A 40 9.73 8.88 -0.55
C PRO A 40 8.45 9.67 -0.87
N TRP A 41 8.56 11.00 -0.94
CA TRP A 41 7.43 11.91 -1.17
C TRP A 41 6.67 11.63 -2.47
N GLU A 42 7.35 11.16 -3.50
CA GLU A 42 6.71 10.82 -4.78
C GLU A 42 5.78 9.62 -4.65
N THR A 43 6.21 8.56 -3.97
CA THR A 43 5.36 7.40 -3.63
C THR A 43 4.18 7.84 -2.77
N VAL A 44 4.41 8.75 -1.82
CA VAL A 44 3.35 9.27 -0.95
C VAL A 44 2.28 10.02 -1.73
N LYS A 45 2.66 10.87 -2.69
CA LYS A 45 1.67 11.55 -3.55
C LYS A 45 0.85 10.57 -4.38
N GLN A 46 1.45 9.46 -4.83
CA GLN A 46 0.74 8.43 -5.59
C GLN A 46 -0.33 7.74 -4.74
N VAL A 47 0.01 7.35 -3.51
CA VAL A 47 -0.96 6.74 -2.58
C VAL A 47 -2.07 7.74 -2.18
N ALA A 48 -1.74 9.02 -2.01
CA ALA A 48 -2.75 10.06 -1.75
C ALA A 48 -3.72 10.23 -2.92
N GLY A 49 -3.25 10.05 -4.17
CA GLY A 49 -4.11 10.03 -5.35
C GLY A 49 -5.04 8.81 -5.46
N MET A 50 -4.83 7.79 -4.63
CA MET A 50 -5.67 6.58 -4.57
C MET A 50 -6.75 6.65 -3.47
N ASP A 51 -6.97 7.82 -2.84
CA ASP A 51 -7.88 8.01 -1.70
C ASP A 51 -7.50 7.17 -0.46
N LEU A 52 -6.21 6.82 -0.32
CA LEU A 52 -5.69 5.95 0.74
C LEU A 52 -4.85 6.67 1.80
N MET A 53 -4.80 8.00 1.76
CA MET A 53 -4.06 8.86 2.69
C MET A 53 -4.83 10.13 3.02
#